data_AF-A0A4Z1BHD6-F1
#
_entry.id   AF-A0A4Z1BHD6-F1
#
_cell.length_a   1.000
_cell.length_b   1.000
_cell.length_c   1.000
_cell.angle_alpha   90.00
_cell.angle_beta   90.00
_cell.angle_gamma   90.00
#
_symmetry.space_group_name_H-M   'P 1'
#
loop_
_entity.id
_entity.type
_entity.pdbx_description
1 polymer ?
#
loop_
_entity_poly.entity_id
_entity_poly.type
_entity_poly.pdbx_seq_one_letter_code
_entity_poly.pdbx_strand_id
1 'polypeptide(L)'
;MRRTALSGLLAATLASLPLAALAQEVTIDTAQGPITLPAAPHSVAVYDMAALDTLTAMGVQPTGTIDNILVAPLRAAAADAAPVGTLFEPDLEALAGLAPDLVIVAGRSAPQLAAVSQVAPAIDMSLGTDLVAEARARIEGYGTLFDRQDRAAQMTAELDAKLAALRAAAEGRGTAMIVLTNGPKMSAYGKGSRFGWIFEASGLTEAVEGLDQSNHGQAISHEFIAEANPDWLLVVDRGAAIGADGAGATETLRSALVEGTTAWHQDQVILLDPAATYISAGGFGSLTATLDQLTAALTDGAQG
;
A
#
# COMPACT_ATOMS: atom_id res chain seq x y z
N MET A 1 6.58 -91.88 -12.18
CA MET A 1 5.76 -91.42 -11.04
C MET A 1 6.07 -89.95 -10.78
N ARG A 2 5.02 -89.12 -10.80
CA ARG A 2 5.07 -87.67 -10.54
C ARG A 2 5.65 -87.36 -9.15
N ARG A 3 6.42 -86.28 -9.02
CA ARG A 3 6.48 -85.45 -7.80
C ARG A 3 7.02 -84.05 -8.12
N THR A 4 6.11 -83.09 -8.07
CA THR A 4 6.24 -81.63 -8.11
C THR A 4 6.55 -81.09 -6.71
N ALA A 5 7.36 -80.02 -6.58
CA ALA A 5 7.24 -78.95 -5.57
C ALA A 5 8.32 -77.88 -5.84
N LEU A 6 7.97 -76.76 -6.48
CA LEU A 6 7.55 -75.47 -5.90
C LEU A 6 8.73 -74.56 -5.50
N SER A 7 9.12 -73.70 -6.44
CA SER A 7 9.98 -72.53 -6.23
C SER A 7 9.20 -71.45 -5.46
N GLY A 8 9.69 -71.06 -4.28
CA GLY A 8 9.18 -69.92 -3.54
C GLY A 8 9.79 -68.62 -4.04
N LEU A 9 9.03 -67.84 -4.82
CA LEU A 9 9.39 -66.48 -5.21
C LEU A 9 8.93 -65.53 -4.09
N LEU A 10 9.87 -65.04 -3.27
CA LEU A 10 9.59 -64.03 -2.25
C LEU A 10 9.53 -62.65 -2.94
N ALA A 11 8.33 -62.22 -3.31
CA ALA A 11 8.12 -60.87 -3.82
C ALA A 11 8.10 -59.87 -2.64
N ALA A 12 9.19 -59.13 -2.47
CA ALA A 12 9.25 -58.01 -1.55
C ALA A 12 8.49 -56.81 -2.15
N THR A 13 7.24 -56.63 -1.75
CA THR A 13 6.47 -55.41 -2.05
C THR A 13 6.96 -54.28 -1.14
N LEU A 14 7.84 -53.40 -1.66
CA LEU A 14 8.08 -52.10 -1.05
C LEU A 14 6.80 -51.26 -1.20
N ALA A 15 6.07 -51.10 -0.10
CA ALA A 15 5.00 -50.11 -0.02
C ALA A 15 5.64 -48.71 0.02
N SER A 16 5.68 -48.04 -1.12
CA SER A 16 5.99 -46.61 -1.21
C SER A 16 4.83 -45.81 -0.61
N LEU A 17 4.96 -45.45 0.67
CA LEU A 17 4.10 -44.45 1.31
C LEU A 17 4.31 -43.09 0.61
N PRO A 18 3.26 -42.39 0.18
CA PRO A 18 3.42 -41.03 -0.33
C PRO A 18 3.86 -40.15 0.84
N LEU A 19 5.05 -39.55 0.75
CA LEU A 19 5.38 -38.41 1.59
C LEU A 19 4.39 -37.29 1.23
N ALA A 20 3.48 -36.96 2.12
CA ALA A 20 2.80 -35.68 2.06
C ALA A 20 3.90 -34.61 2.14
N ALA A 21 4.11 -33.87 1.04
CA ALA A 21 4.97 -32.71 1.05
C ALA A 21 4.33 -31.69 2.01
N LEU A 22 4.86 -31.59 3.22
CA LEU A 22 4.48 -30.51 4.13
C LEU A 22 4.91 -29.21 3.46
N ALA A 23 3.97 -28.28 3.30
CA ALA A 23 4.29 -26.94 2.83
C ALA A 23 5.41 -26.37 3.72
N GLN A 24 6.46 -25.84 3.09
CA GLN A 24 7.56 -25.23 3.83
C GLN A 24 7.01 -24.08 4.67
N GLU A 25 7.28 -24.08 5.97
CA GLU A 25 6.91 -22.95 6.81
C GLU A 25 7.90 -21.81 6.61
N VAL A 26 7.38 -20.58 6.58
CA VAL A 26 8.16 -19.36 6.49
C VAL A 26 7.70 -18.37 7.55
N THR A 27 8.65 -17.62 8.09
CA THR A 27 8.37 -16.54 9.04
C THR A 27 8.45 -15.20 8.32
N ILE A 28 7.43 -14.37 8.49
CA ILE A 28 7.38 -13.00 7.97
C ILE A 28 7.04 -12.03 9.07
N ASP A 29 7.54 -10.80 8.95
CA ASP A 29 7.16 -9.70 9.84
C ASP A 29 5.77 -9.15 9.47
N THR A 30 4.95 -8.92 10.48
CA THR A 30 3.61 -8.33 10.36
C THR A 30 3.44 -7.20 11.37
N ALA A 31 2.34 -6.46 11.29
CA ALA A 31 2.04 -5.40 12.26
C ALA A 31 1.88 -5.92 13.70
N GLN A 32 1.63 -7.22 13.88
CA GLN A 32 1.54 -7.87 15.20
C GLN A 32 2.86 -8.55 15.64
N GLY A 33 3.93 -8.35 14.87
CA GLY A 33 5.20 -9.05 15.03
C GLY A 33 5.34 -10.24 14.06
N PRO A 34 6.42 -11.01 14.17
CA PRO A 34 6.70 -12.11 13.26
C PRO A 34 5.68 -13.24 13.42
N ILE A 35 5.23 -13.80 12.30
CA ILE A 35 4.32 -14.96 12.25
C ILE A 35 4.88 -16.04 11.31
N THR A 36 4.69 -17.31 11.69
CA THR A 36 5.03 -18.46 10.86
C THR A 36 3.79 -18.99 10.16
N LEU A 37 3.87 -19.15 8.84
CA LEU A 37 2.78 -19.60 7.98
C LEU A 37 3.27 -20.64 6.96
N PRO A 38 2.39 -21.50 6.43
CA PRO A 38 2.69 -22.26 5.23
C PRO A 38 3.04 -21.33 4.07
N ALA A 39 4.17 -21.58 3.39
CA ALA A 39 4.55 -20.84 2.20
C ALA A 39 3.61 -21.12 1.03
N ALA A 40 3.59 -20.17 0.10
CA ALA A 40 2.84 -20.15 -1.14
C ALA A 40 1.34 -20.46 -0.97
N PRO A 41 0.58 -19.67 -0.17
CA PRO A 41 -0.86 -19.83 -0.12
C PRO A 41 -1.44 -19.61 -1.52
N HIS A 42 -2.37 -20.47 -1.94
CA HIS A 42 -2.93 -20.47 -3.29
C HIS A 42 -4.18 -19.60 -3.39
N SER A 43 -4.97 -19.52 -2.32
CA SER A 43 -6.18 -18.69 -2.22
C SER A 43 -5.98 -17.61 -1.17
N VAL A 44 -6.01 -16.34 -1.58
CA VAL A 44 -5.77 -15.20 -0.70
C VAL A 44 -6.90 -14.18 -0.80
N ALA A 45 -7.50 -13.86 0.35
CA ALA A 45 -8.44 -12.76 0.47
C ALA A 45 -7.74 -11.51 0.99
N VAL A 46 -7.80 -10.38 0.26
CA VAL A 46 -7.05 -9.16 0.58
C VAL A 46 -8.00 -7.98 0.78
N TYR A 47 -8.02 -7.42 1.99
CA TYR A 47 -8.88 -6.31 2.39
C TYR A 47 -8.19 -4.94 2.37
N ASP A 48 -6.90 -4.89 2.01
CA ASP A 48 -6.12 -3.66 1.96
C ASP A 48 -5.54 -3.40 0.58
N MET A 49 -5.67 -2.15 0.09
CA MET A 49 -5.29 -1.80 -1.26
C MET A 49 -3.77 -1.65 -1.44
N ALA A 50 -3.01 -1.29 -0.41
CA ALA A 50 -1.55 -1.25 -0.47
C ALA A 50 -0.96 -2.68 -0.49
N ALA A 51 -1.53 -3.58 0.32
CA ALA A 51 -1.22 -5.00 0.29
C ALA A 51 -1.53 -5.62 -1.08
N LEU A 52 -2.75 -5.37 -1.61
CA LEU A 52 -3.18 -5.86 -2.92
C LEU A 52 -2.27 -5.36 -4.04
N ASP A 53 -1.92 -4.07 -4.02
CA ASP A 53 -1.02 -3.47 -4.99
C ASP A 53 0.37 -4.12 -4.99
N THR A 54 0.93 -4.37 -3.82
CA THR A 54 2.23 -5.04 -3.70
C THR A 54 2.18 -6.49 -4.20
N LEU A 55 1.13 -7.23 -3.86
CA LEU A 55 0.94 -8.63 -4.29
C LEU A 55 0.77 -8.74 -5.81
N THR A 56 -0.09 -7.91 -6.38
CA THR A 56 -0.35 -7.92 -7.83
C THR A 56 0.89 -7.51 -8.63
N ALA A 57 1.67 -6.52 -8.16
CA ALA A 57 2.95 -6.15 -8.76
C ALA A 57 4.03 -7.26 -8.67
N MET A 58 3.88 -8.17 -7.71
CA MET A 58 4.71 -9.38 -7.55
C MET A 58 4.20 -10.57 -8.39
N GLY A 59 3.06 -10.42 -9.05
CA GLY A 59 2.42 -11.47 -9.85
C GLY A 59 1.55 -12.43 -9.02
N VAL A 60 1.15 -12.05 -7.81
CA VAL A 60 0.22 -12.80 -6.96
C VAL A 60 -1.16 -12.17 -7.09
N GLN A 61 -2.12 -12.93 -7.63
CA GLN A 61 -3.50 -12.48 -7.80
C GLN A 61 -4.35 -12.89 -6.59
N PRO A 62 -5.21 -12.01 -6.04
CA PRO A 62 -6.13 -12.39 -4.99
C PRO A 62 -7.24 -13.31 -5.53
N THR A 63 -7.76 -14.18 -4.68
CA THR A 63 -9.01 -14.91 -4.95
C THR A 63 -10.23 -14.17 -4.42
N GLY A 64 -10.04 -13.30 -3.43
CA GLY A 64 -11.07 -12.41 -2.90
C GLY A 64 -10.53 -11.03 -2.53
N THR A 65 -11.35 -10.01 -2.73
CA THR A 65 -11.03 -8.64 -2.28
C THR A 65 -12.30 -7.82 -2.03
N ILE A 66 -12.13 -6.53 -1.78
CA ILE A 66 -13.24 -5.62 -1.51
C ILE A 66 -14.13 -5.41 -2.75
N ASP A 67 -15.39 -5.10 -2.51
CA ASP A 67 -16.42 -4.86 -3.52
C ASP A 67 -16.19 -3.62 -4.39
N ASN A 68 -15.55 -2.58 -3.85
CA ASN A 68 -15.35 -1.31 -4.54
C ASN A 68 -13.88 -0.86 -4.53
N ILE A 69 -13.14 -1.21 -5.58
CA ILE A 69 -11.75 -0.77 -5.78
C ILE A 69 -11.73 0.55 -6.54
N LEU A 70 -11.27 1.62 -5.88
CA LEU A 70 -11.17 2.96 -6.45
C LEU A 70 -9.82 3.25 -7.12
N VAL A 71 -8.78 2.46 -6.81
CA VAL A 71 -7.45 2.56 -7.42
C VAL A 71 -7.49 1.87 -8.79
N ALA A 72 -7.41 2.63 -9.87
CA ALA A 72 -7.72 2.14 -11.22
C ALA A 72 -6.86 0.94 -11.68
N PRO A 73 -5.52 0.93 -11.51
CA PRO A 73 -4.70 -0.24 -11.84
C PRO A 73 -5.12 -1.51 -11.08
N LEU A 74 -5.47 -1.37 -9.80
CA LEU A 74 -5.87 -2.51 -8.95
C LEU A 74 -7.23 -3.08 -9.32
N ARG A 75 -8.16 -2.22 -9.75
CA ARG A 75 -9.47 -2.67 -10.24
C ARG A 75 -9.32 -3.63 -11.41
N ALA A 76 -8.39 -3.34 -12.32
CA ALA A 76 -8.09 -4.23 -13.44
C ALA A 76 -7.37 -5.51 -12.97
N ALA A 77 -6.40 -5.38 -12.06
CA ALA A 77 -5.63 -6.52 -11.57
C ALA A 77 -6.50 -7.53 -10.78
N ALA A 78 -7.49 -7.07 -10.02
CA ALA A 78 -8.35 -7.90 -9.20
C ALA A 78 -9.74 -8.16 -9.82
N ALA A 79 -9.89 -8.00 -11.13
CA ALA A 79 -11.20 -8.11 -11.80
C ALA A 79 -11.87 -9.50 -11.66
N ASP A 80 -11.07 -10.56 -11.51
CA ASP A 80 -11.55 -11.94 -11.34
C ASP A 80 -11.72 -12.35 -9.87
N ALA A 81 -11.38 -11.47 -8.91
CA ALA A 81 -11.48 -11.77 -7.49
C ALA A 81 -12.92 -11.66 -6.99
N ALA A 82 -13.31 -12.57 -6.10
CA ALA A 82 -14.63 -12.54 -5.49
C ALA A 82 -14.77 -11.33 -4.53
N PRO A 83 -15.89 -10.59 -4.55
CA PRO A 83 -16.15 -9.58 -3.53
C PRO A 83 -16.43 -10.28 -2.19
N VAL A 84 -15.62 -9.96 -1.18
CA VAL A 84 -15.71 -10.55 0.17
C VAL A 84 -15.94 -9.48 1.25
N GLY A 85 -16.56 -8.37 0.89
CA GLY A 85 -16.92 -7.28 1.79
C GLY A 85 -16.35 -5.94 1.35
N THR A 86 -16.16 -5.04 2.30
CA THR A 86 -15.68 -3.68 2.07
C THR A 86 -14.26 -3.49 2.60
N LEU A 87 -13.70 -2.30 2.36
CA LEU A 87 -12.41 -1.88 2.91
C LEU A 87 -12.34 -1.84 4.45
N PHE A 88 -13.50 -1.85 5.12
CA PHE A 88 -13.60 -1.77 6.58
C PHE A 88 -14.18 -3.06 7.20
N GLU A 89 -15.22 -3.59 6.56
CA GLU A 89 -16.04 -4.67 7.10
C GLU A 89 -16.06 -5.87 6.12
N PRO A 90 -15.46 -7.01 6.52
CA PRO A 90 -15.57 -8.28 5.82
C PRO A 90 -17.00 -8.81 5.74
N ASP A 91 -17.36 -9.39 4.60
CA ASP A 91 -18.47 -10.32 4.50
C ASP A 91 -17.96 -11.72 4.89
N LEU A 92 -18.20 -12.11 6.14
CA LEU A 92 -17.70 -13.37 6.68
C LEU A 92 -18.37 -14.59 6.04
N GLU A 93 -19.60 -14.47 5.52
CA GLU A 93 -20.28 -15.56 4.83
C GLU A 93 -19.64 -15.79 3.44
N ALA A 94 -19.45 -14.71 2.68
CA ALA A 94 -18.75 -14.77 1.40
C ALA A 94 -17.30 -15.27 1.58
N LEU A 95 -16.60 -14.79 2.60
CA LEU A 95 -15.24 -15.22 2.93
C LEU A 95 -15.18 -16.71 3.27
N ALA A 96 -16.13 -17.20 4.07
CA ALA A 96 -16.21 -18.62 4.42
C ALA A 96 -16.52 -19.50 3.19
N GLY A 97 -17.38 -19.03 2.29
CA GLY A 97 -17.65 -19.71 1.02
C GLY A 97 -16.44 -19.76 0.09
N LEU A 98 -15.56 -18.75 0.13
CA LEU A 98 -14.31 -18.70 -0.63
C LEU A 98 -13.24 -19.65 -0.08
N ALA A 99 -13.27 -19.94 1.22
CA ALA A 99 -12.32 -20.79 1.94
C ALA A 99 -10.84 -20.47 1.60
N PRO A 100 -10.36 -19.23 1.85
CA PRO A 100 -8.99 -18.85 1.52
C PRO A 100 -7.97 -19.55 2.43
N ASP A 101 -6.76 -19.76 1.89
CA ASP A 101 -5.61 -20.24 2.65
C ASP A 101 -5.05 -19.14 3.57
N LEU A 102 -5.25 -17.87 3.19
CA LEU A 102 -4.80 -16.70 3.93
C LEU A 102 -5.74 -15.51 3.74
N VAL A 103 -5.98 -14.78 4.82
CA VAL A 103 -6.64 -13.47 4.82
C VAL A 103 -5.63 -12.38 5.20
N ILE A 104 -5.61 -11.30 4.43
CA ILE A 104 -4.76 -10.15 4.69
C ILE A 104 -5.65 -8.95 5.01
N VAL A 105 -5.60 -8.50 6.26
CA VAL A 105 -6.18 -7.23 6.71
C VAL A 105 -5.07 -6.19 6.90
N ALA A 106 -5.44 -4.92 6.98
CA ALA A 106 -4.54 -3.84 7.35
C ALA A 106 -5.35 -2.62 7.79
N GLY A 107 -4.72 -1.60 8.37
CA GLY A 107 -5.23 -0.26 8.65
C GLY A 107 -6.75 -0.17 8.92
N ARG A 108 -7.54 -0.02 7.84
CA ARG A 108 -9.00 0.14 7.88
C ARG A 108 -9.76 -1.14 8.29
N SER A 109 -9.26 -2.32 7.90
CA SER A 109 -9.82 -3.63 8.22
C SER A 109 -9.10 -4.34 9.37
N ALA A 110 -8.00 -3.80 9.88
CA ALA A 110 -7.26 -4.37 11.02
C ALA A 110 -8.13 -4.69 12.26
N PRO A 111 -9.13 -3.86 12.65
CA PRO A 111 -10.04 -4.19 13.75
C PRO A 111 -10.80 -5.52 13.56
N GLN A 112 -10.93 -5.98 12.31
CA GLN A 112 -11.67 -7.19 11.95
C GLN A 112 -10.80 -8.45 11.92
N LEU A 113 -9.50 -8.34 12.24
CA LEU A 113 -8.57 -9.48 12.27
C LEU A 113 -9.16 -10.66 13.06
N ALA A 114 -9.67 -10.42 14.27
CA ALA A 114 -10.18 -11.48 15.13
C ALA A 114 -11.40 -12.18 14.53
N ALA A 115 -12.24 -11.45 13.79
CA ALA A 115 -13.41 -12.00 13.12
C ALA A 115 -13.00 -12.88 11.92
N VAL A 116 -12.13 -12.38 11.05
CA VAL A 116 -11.67 -13.15 9.88
C VAL A 116 -10.81 -14.36 10.26
N SER A 117 -10.12 -14.30 11.40
CA SER A 117 -9.33 -15.41 11.95
C SER A 117 -10.18 -16.61 12.38
N GLN A 118 -11.50 -16.43 12.58
CA GLN A 118 -12.42 -17.54 12.83
C GLN A 118 -12.75 -18.31 11.55
N VAL A 119 -12.46 -17.74 10.37
CA VAL A 119 -12.77 -18.31 9.06
C VAL A 119 -11.54 -18.97 8.44
N ALA A 120 -10.39 -18.30 8.48
CA ALA A 120 -9.14 -18.76 7.87
C ALA A 120 -7.92 -18.14 8.58
N PRO A 121 -6.69 -18.65 8.38
CA PRO A 121 -5.47 -17.97 8.84
C PRO A 121 -5.46 -16.51 8.36
N ALA A 122 -5.15 -15.58 9.25
CA ALA A 122 -5.17 -14.16 8.94
C ALA A 122 -3.94 -13.42 9.47
N ILE A 123 -3.48 -12.44 8.72
CA ILE A 123 -2.39 -11.55 9.09
C ILE A 123 -2.79 -10.08 8.97
N ASP A 124 -2.20 -9.26 9.83
CA ASP A 124 -2.32 -7.81 9.78
C ASP A 124 -1.05 -7.21 9.15
N MET A 125 -1.20 -6.63 7.96
CA MET A 125 -0.13 -5.98 7.22
C MET A 125 -0.28 -4.46 7.26
N SER A 126 -0.79 -3.89 8.35
CA SER A 126 -0.86 -2.43 8.57
C SER A 126 0.51 -1.75 8.40
N LEU A 127 0.48 -0.54 7.81
CA LEU A 127 1.61 0.39 7.82
C LEU A 127 1.36 1.46 8.87
N GLY A 128 2.41 1.81 9.61
CA GLY A 128 2.54 3.02 10.39
C GLY A 128 3.07 4.19 9.56
N THR A 129 3.89 5.02 10.21
CA THR A 129 4.35 6.31 9.68
C THR A 129 5.69 6.22 8.95
N ASP A 130 6.49 5.18 9.21
CA ASP A 130 7.70 4.85 8.43
C ASP A 130 7.32 4.07 7.16
N LEU A 131 6.48 4.71 6.34
CA LEU A 131 5.77 4.08 5.23
C LEU A 131 6.74 3.39 4.26
N VAL A 132 7.88 4.02 3.97
CA VAL A 132 8.84 3.53 2.97
C VAL A 132 9.59 2.31 3.49
N ALA A 133 10.06 2.32 4.76
CA ALA A 133 10.75 1.17 5.33
C ALA A 133 9.80 -0.01 5.49
N GLU A 134 8.58 0.23 5.96
CA GLU A 134 7.59 -0.82 6.14
C GLU A 134 7.07 -1.37 4.79
N ALA A 135 6.93 -0.53 3.76
CA ALA A 135 6.64 -1.01 2.40
C ALA A 135 7.74 -1.93 1.87
N ARG A 136 9.02 -1.61 2.14
CA ARG A 136 10.16 -2.49 1.81
C ARG A 136 10.08 -3.81 2.57
N ALA A 137 9.84 -3.76 3.88
CA ALA A 137 9.69 -4.96 4.70
C ALA A 137 8.54 -5.84 4.19
N ARG A 138 7.43 -5.25 3.76
CA ARG A 138 6.33 -5.98 3.12
C ARG A 138 6.75 -6.64 1.81
N ILE A 139 7.49 -5.94 0.94
CA ILE A 139 7.99 -6.52 -0.33
C ILE A 139 8.83 -7.77 -0.04
N GLU A 140 9.73 -7.69 0.94
CA GLU A 140 10.56 -8.83 1.35
C GLU A 140 9.72 -9.97 1.97
N GLY A 141 8.80 -9.64 2.88
CA GLY A 141 7.90 -10.58 3.53
C GLY A 141 7.03 -11.32 2.52
N TYR A 142 6.40 -10.62 1.58
CA TYR A 142 5.63 -11.24 0.50
C TYR A 142 6.51 -12.03 -0.47
N GLY A 143 7.72 -11.53 -0.78
CA GLY A 143 8.70 -12.28 -1.57
C GLY A 143 9.02 -13.64 -0.96
N THR A 144 9.15 -13.69 0.37
CA THR A 144 9.37 -14.94 1.11
C THR A 144 8.10 -15.80 1.16
N LEU A 145 6.95 -15.20 1.49
CA LEU A 145 5.70 -15.91 1.65
C LEU A 145 5.23 -16.58 0.35
N PHE A 146 5.43 -15.95 -0.81
CA PHE A 146 4.92 -16.43 -2.10
C PHE A 146 5.99 -17.06 -3.00
N ASP A 147 7.21 -17.29 -2.50
CA ASP A 147 8.34 -17.81 -3.28
C ASP A 147 8.62 -16.92 -4.52
N ARG A 148 8.82 -15.63 -4.25
CA ARG A 148 9.03 -14.52 -5.21
C ARG A 148 10.19 -13.61 -4.81
N GLN A 149 11.20 -14.16 -4.14
CA GLN A 149 12.34 -13.42 -3.60
C GLN A 149 13.09 -12.66 -4.70
N ASP A 150 13.28 -13.24 -5.89
CA ASP A 150 13.91 -12.56 -7.03
C ASP A 150 13.10 -11.34 -7.49
N ARG A 151 11.77 -11.46 -7.54
CA ARG A 151 10.89 -10.35 -7.91
C ARG A 151 10.87 -9.28 -6.82
N ALA A 152 10.87 -9.68 -5.55
CA ALA A 152 10.98 -8.77 -4.41
C ALA A 152 12.30 -7.99 -4.42
N ALA A 153 13.42 -8.63 -4.78
CA ALA A 153 14.71 -7.97 -4.93
C ALA A 153 14.69 -6.92 -6.06
N GLN A 154 14.06 -7.23 -7.21
CA GLN A 154 13.89 -6.27 -8.30
C GLN A 154 13.02 -5.08 -7.90
N MET A 155 11.88 -5.34 -7.24
CA MET A 155 10.98 -4.28 -6.75
C MET A 155 11.69 -3.38 -5.74
N THR A 156 12.45 -3.96 -4.81
CA THR A 156 13.27 -3.22 -3.85
C THR A 156 14.28 -2.30 -4.55
N ALA A 157 15.01 -2.81 -5.54
CA ALA A 157 15.96 -2.03 -6.32
C ALA A 157 15.30 -0.89 -7.12
N GLU A 158 14.11 -1.14 -7.68
CA GLU A 158 13.32 -0.12 -8.38
C GLU A 158 12.87 1.00 -7.43
N LEU A 159 12.37 0.63 -6.24
CA LEU A 159 11.98 1.58 -5.20
C LEU A 159 13.18 2.43 -4.77
N ASP A 160 14.35 1.81 -4.56
CA ASP A 160 15.59 2.52 -4.20
C ASP A 160 16.00 3.55 -5.26
N ALA A 161 15.94 3.16 -6.54
CA ALA A 161 16.27 4.06 -7.64
C ALA A 161 15.32 5.27 -7.69
N LYS A 162 14.02 5.06 -7.48
CA LYS A 162 13.01 6.13 -7.49
C LYS A 162 13.13 7.07 -6.29
N LEU A 163 13.43 6.52 -5.10
CA LEU A 163 13.73 7.33 -3.91
C LEU A 163 14.97 8.20 -4.13
N ALA A 164 16.04 7.64 -4.69
CA ALA A 164 17.24 8.39 -5.01
C ALA A 164 16.99 9.50 -6.05
N ALA A 165 16.19 9.20 -7.09
CA ALA A 165 15.81 10.18 -8.11
C ALA A 165 14.99 11.33 -7.52
N LEU A 166 14.00 11.03 -6.67
CA LEU A 166 13.19 12.04 -6.00
C LEU A 166 14.07 12.93 -5.11
N ARG A 167 14.96 12.33 -4.33
CA ARG A 167 15.86 13.08 -3.45
C ARG A 167 16.75 14.04 -4.23
N ALA A 168 17.32 13.59 -5.35
CA ALA A 168 18.12 14.44 -6.22
C ALA A 168 17.29 15.58 -6.85
N ALA A 169 16.06 15.31 -7.29
CA ALA A 169 15.18 16.34 -7.86
C ALA A 169 14.76 17.41 -6.83
N ALA A 170 14.65 17.02 -5.56
CA ALA A 170 14.27 17.86 -4.43
C ALA A 170 15.42 18.73 -3.88
N GLU A 171 16.68 18.48 -4.25
CA GLU A 171 17.81 19.26 -3.75
C GLU A 171 17.66 20.75 -4.06
N GLY A 172 17.73 21.59 -3.01
CA GLY A 172 17.62 23.05 -3.16
C GLY A 172 16.24 23.56 -3.57
N ARG A 173 15.19 22.74 -3.50
CA ARG A 173 13.81 23.11 -3.88
C ARG A 173 13.01 23.83 -2.80
N GLY A 174 13.60 24.07 -1.63
CA GLY A 174 12.99 24.87 -0.58
C GLY A 174 11.99 24.10 0.29
N THR A 175 10.90 24.77 0.63
CA THR A 175 9.90 24.33 1.59
C THR A 175 8.67 23.75 0.91
N ALA A 176 8.05 22.76 1.55
CA ALA A 176 6.80 22.17 1.09
C ALA A 176 5.76 22.12 2.21
N MET A 177 4.49 22.27 1.83
CA MET A 177 3.35 22.00 2.68
C MET A 177 2.50 20.90 2.05
N ILE A 178 2.14 19.87 2.84
CA ILE A 178 1.22 18.83 2.42
C ILE A 178 -0.17 19.14 2.97
N VAL A 179 -1.15 19.25 2.08
CA VAL A 179 -2.55 19.53 2.44
C VAL A 179 -3.45 18.41 1.93
N LEU A 180 -4.35 17.93 2.79
CA LEU A 180 -5.48 17.11 2.37
C LEU A 180 -6.74 17.97 2.31
N THR A 181 -7.45 17.92 1.19
CA THR A 181 -8.78 18.53 1.04
C THR A 181 -9.87 17.48 1.21
N ASN A 182 -10.99 17.86 1.81
CA ASN A 182 -12.17 17.01 1.99
C ASN A 182 -13.43 17.86 1.94
N GLY A 183 -13.97 18.07 0.74
CA GLY A 183 -14.97 19.11 0.49
C GLY A 183 -14.40 20.49 0.88
N PRO A 184 -15.10 21.31 1.68
CA PRO A 184 -14.63 22.65 2.05
C PRO A 184 -13.55 22.64 3.14
N LYS A 185 -13.17 21.47 3.68
CA LYS A 185 -12.22 21.35 4.80
C LYS A 185 -10.81 21.08 4.28
N MET A 186 -9.83 21.60 4.99
CA MET A 186 -8.40 21.39 4.72
C MET A 186 -7.66 21.01 6.01
N SER A 187 -6.73 20.08 5.89
CA SER A 187 -5.79 19.73 6.96
C SER A 187 -4.36 19.72 6.45
N ALA A 188 -3.41 20.25 7.24
CA ALA A 188 -1.98 20.17 6.99
C ALA A 188 -1.36 18.92 7.65
N TYR A 189 -0.29 18.43 7.02
CA TYR A 189 0.44 17.23 7.45
C TYR A 189 1.95 17.50 7.41
N GLY A 190 2.63 17.17 8.50
CA GLY A 190 4.09 17.26 8.64
C GLY A 190 4.77 15.88 8.71
N LYS A 191 6.06 15.88 9.05
CA LYS A 191 6.83 14.67 9.39
C LYS A 191 6.17 13.91 10.54
N GLY A 192 6.32 12.58 10.52
CA GLY A 192 5.68 11.68 11.48
C GLY A 192 4.17 11.51 11.28
N SER A 193 3.53 12.23 10.34
CA SER A 193 2.14 11.97 9.95
C SER A 193 2.05 10.94 8.82
N ARG A 194 0.84 10.53 8.45
CA ARG A 194 0.57 9.58 7.35
C ARG A 194 1.12 9.99 5.96
N PHE A 195 1.41 11.28 5.75
CA PHE A 195 2.05 11.77 4.52
C PHE A 195 3.47 12.28 4.77
N GLY A 196 3.96 12.20 6.02
CA GLY A 196 5.27 12.67 6.42
C GLY A 196 6.43 11.98 5.71
N TRP A 197 6.21 10.74 5.26
CA TRP A 197 7.16 9.99 4.45
C TRP A 197 7.63 10.75 3.19
N ILE A 198 6.81 11.66 2.64
CA ILE A 198 7.20 12.48 1.48
C ILE A 198 8.37 13.41 1.84
N PHE A 199 8.38 14.00 3.04
CA PHE A 199 9.49 14.82 3.52
C PHE A 199 10.74 13.96 3.74
N GLU A 200 10.59 12.76 4.27
CA GLU A 200 11.72 11.85 4.51
C GLU A 200 12.33 11.34 3.20
N ALA A 201 11.49 10.96 2.24
CA ALA A 201 11.89 10.47 0.92
C ALA A 201 12.54 11.57 0.07
N SER A 202 11.92 12.75 0.00
CA SER A 202 12.42 13.87 -0.82
C SER A 202 13.55 14.65 -0.17
N GLY A 203 13.53 14.82 1.15
CA GLY A 203 14.40 15.77 1.85
C GLY A 203 13.95 17.22 1.76
N LEU A 204 12.75 17.51 1.25
CA LEU A 204 12.14 18.85 1.30
C LEU A 204 11.99 19.32 2.76
N THR A 205 12.09 20.63 2.96
CA THR A 205 11.89 21.23 4.29
C THR A 205 10.39 21.44 4.54
N GLU A 206 9.92 21.22 5.76
CA GLU A 206 8.53 21.54 6.11
C GLU A 206 8.34 23.06 6.13
N ALA A 207 7.34 23.56 5.42
CA ALA A 207 6.98 24.99 5.51
C ALA A 207 6.46 25.37 6.91
N VAL A 208 5.89 24.40 7.64
CA VAL A 208 5.47 24.53 9.03
C VAL A 208 5.85 23.28 9.80
N GLU A 209 6.67 23.44 10.84
CA GLU A 209 7.05 22.37 11.77
C GLU A 209 6.07 22.26 12.94
N GLY A 210 6.09 21.11 13.64
CA GLY A 210 5.35 20.92 14.89
C GLY A 210 3.82 20.79 14.71
N LEU A 211 3.36 20.45 13.51
CA LEU A 211 1.97 20.14 13.23
C LEU A 211 1.48 18.92 14.04
N ASP A 212 0.19 18.88 14.33
CA ASP A 212 -0.45 17.70 14.91
C ASP A 212 -0.23 16.46 14.02
N GLN A 213 0.23 15.37 14.64
CA GLN A 213 0.52 14.09 14.00
C GLN A 213 -0.67 13.13 14.02
N SER A 214 -1.85 13.58 14.44
CA SER A 214 -3.07 12.78 14.39
C SER A 214 -3.38 12.29 12.96
N ASN A 215 -4.10 11.18 12.84
CA ASN A 215 -4.45 10.57 11.55
C ASN A 215 -5.25 11.49 10.60
N HIS A 216 -5.85 12.57 11.13
CA HIS A 216 -6.64 13.55 10.38
C HIS A 216 -5.88 14.87 10.11
N GLY A 217 -4.64 14.97 10.58
CA GLY A 217 -3.80 16.17 10.47
C GLY A 217 -4.36 17.36 11.25
N GLN A 218 -3.65 18.48 11.16
CA GLN A 218 -4.07 19.73 11.77
C GLN A 218 -5.05 20.46 10.85
N ALA A 219 -6.25 20.80 11.33
CA ALA A 219 -7.17 21.64 10.56
C ALA A 219 -6.56 23.03 10.30
N ILE A 220 -6.68 23.52 9.07
CA ILE A 220 -6.08 24.79 8.63
C ILE A 220 -7.08 25.66 7.85
N SER A 221 -6.74 26.93 7.67
CA SER A 221 -7.47 27.88 6.82
C SER A 221 -6.62 28.33 5.62
N HIS A 222 -7.20 29.11 4.72
CA HIS A 222 -6.45 29.74 3.63
C HIS A 222 -5.40 30.73 4.13
N GLU A 223 -5.69 31.45 5.23
CA GLU A 223 -4.73 32.35 5.90
C GLU A 223 -3.50 31.58 6.39
N PHE A 224 -3.70 30.39 6.96
CA PHE A 224 -2.58 29.56 7.42
C PHE A 224 -1.63 29.18 6.27
N ILE A 225 -2.18 28.83 5.09
CA ILE A 225 -1.39 28.52 3.89
C ILE A 225 -0.65 29.79 3.42
N ALA A 226 -1.33 30.93 3.39
CA ALA A 226 -0.75 32.20 2.95
C ALA A 226 0.34 32.73 3.90
N GLU A 227 0.18 32.56 5.21
CA GLU A 227 1.18 32.93 6.22
C GLU A 227 2.43 32.03 6.15
N ALA A 228 2.24 30.73 5.94
CA ALA A 228 3.34 29.78 5.76
C ALA A 228 4.07 29.97 4.43
N ASN A 229 3.34 30.39 3.38
CA ASN A 229 3.84 30.68 2.04
C ASN A 229 4.86 29.65 1.49
N PRO A 230 4.46 28.37 1.35
CA PRO A 230 5.38 27.31 0.93
C PRO A 230 5.86 27.54 -0.52
N ASP A 231 7.06 27.05 -0.83
CA ASP A 231 7.52 26.96 -2.22
C ASP A 231 6.70 25.92 -2.98
N TRP A 232 6.38 24.79 -2.35
CA TRP A 232 5.57 23.71 -2.93
C TRP A 232 4.33 23.41 -2.11
N LEU A 233 3.16 23.35 -2.76
CA LEU A 233 1.92 22.93 -2.13
C LEU A 233 1.53 21.57 -2.70
N LEU A 234 1.74 20.51 -1.91
CA LEU A 234 1.42 19.13 -2.29
C LEU A 234 0.03 18.77 -1.78
N VAL A 235 -0.89 18.44 -2.69
CA VAL A 235 -2.31 18.35 -2.35
C VAL A 235 -2.85 16.95 -2.58
N VAL A 236 -3.48 16.39 -1.56
CA VAL A 236 -4.20 15.12 -1.62
C VAL A 236 -5.71 15.40 -1.57
N ASP A 237 -6.41 15.13 -2.67
CA ASP A 237 -7.87 15.29 -2.71
C ASP A 237 -8.58 14.03 -2.19
N ARG A 238 -9.00 14.04 -0.93
CA ARG A 238 -9.75 12.90 -0.38
C ARG A 238 -11.09 12.72 -1.07
N GLY A 239 -11.78 13.81 -1.42
CA GLY A 239 -13.09 13.75 -2.06
C GLY A 239 -13.01 12.95 -3.36
N ALA A 240 -12.04 13.31 -4.21
CA ALA A 240 -11.73 12.57 -5.42
C ALA A 240 -11.28 11.13 -5.13
N ALA A 241 -10.43 10.90 -4.12
CA ALA A 241 -9.93 9.56 -3.79
C ALA A 241 -11.07 8.57 -3.54
N ILE A 242 -12.11 8.99 -2.81
CA ILE A 242 -13.21 8.13 -2.38
C ILE A 242 -14.45 8.21 -3.28
N GLY A 243 -14.40 8.99 -4.37
CA GLY A 243 -15.55 9.22 -5.25
C GLY A 243 -16.69 9.99 -4.57
N ALA A 244 -16.39 10.89 -3.64
CA ALA A 244 -17.40 11.72 -2.99
C ALA A 244 -17.75 12.94 -3.85
N ASP A 245 -19.02 13.34 -3.79
CA ASP A 245 -19.48 14.60 -4.36
C ASP A 245 -18.98 15.80 -3.55
N GLY A 246 -18.73 16.92 -4.22
CA GLY A 246 -18.37 18.19 -3.58
C GLY A 246 -17.31 18.98 -4.35
N ALA A 247 -16.85 20.06 -3.73
CA ALA A 247 -15.74 20.86 -4.26
C ALA A 247 -14.46 20.01 -4.33
N GLY A 248 -13.84 20.00 -5.51
CA GLY A 248 -12.52 19.38 -5.70
C GLY A 248 -11.41 20.23 -5.09
N ALA A 249 -10.22 19.65 -4.93
CA ALA A 249 -9.08 20.29 -4.28
C ALA A 249 -8.77 21.70 -4.77
N THR A 250 -8.76 21.93 -6.09
CA THR A 250 -8.50 23.25 -6.66
C THR A 250 -9.56 24.28 -6.26
N GLU A 251 -10.83 23.89 -6.25
CA GLU A 251 -11.92 24.77 -5.83
C GLU A 251 -11.81 25.08 -4.33
N THR A 252 -11.55 24.05 -3.52
CA THR A 252 -11.36 24.21 -2.07
C THR A 252 -10.20 25.13 -1.72
N LEU A 253 -9.08 25.05 -2.46
CA LEU A 253 -7.90 25.88 -2.21
C LEU A 253 -8.02 27.31 -2.75
N ARG A 254 -8.82 27.52 -3.79
CA ARG A 254 -8.88 28.79 -4.51
C ARG A 254 -9.40 29.92 -3.62
N SER A 255 -8.50 30.85 -3.30
CA SER A 255 -8.76 32.09 -2.59
C SER A 255 -7.67 33.10 -2.93
N ALA A 256 -7.95 34.40 -2.84
CA ALA A 256 -6.94 35.43 -3.09
C ALA A 256 -5.69 35.29 -2.18
N LEU A 257 -5.85 34.65 -1.01
CA LEU A 257 -4.77 34.36 -0.08
C LEU A 257 -3.84 33.26 -0.61
N VAL A 258 -4.39 32.12 -1.01
CA VAL A 258 -3.61 31.00 -1.56
C VAL A 258 -3.07 31.36 -2.95
N GLU A 259 -3.84 32.06 -3.77
CA GLU A 259 -3.41 32.54 -5.09
C GLU A 259 -2.24 33.53 -5.01
N GLY A 260 -2.03 34.16 -3.84
CA GLY A 260 -0.89 35.05 -3.58
C GLY A 260 0.37 34.35 -3.07
N THR A 261 0.38 33.02 -2.92
CA THR A 261 1.54 32.27 -2.42
C THR A 261 2.59 32.02 -3.49
N THR A 262 3.83 31.77 -3.07
CA THR A 262 4.94 31.35 -3.95
C THR A 262 4.55 30.12 -4.75
N ALA A 263 4.04 29.07 -4.09
CA ALA A 263 3.61 27.84 -4.75
C ALA A 263 2.59 28.09 -5.87
N TRP A 264 1.63 28.98 -5.66
CA TRP A 264 0.63 29.28 -6.70
C TRP A 264 1.23 30.07 -7.86
N HIS A 265 2.02 31.11 -7.57
CA HIS A 265 2.62 31.94 -8.60
C HIS A 265 3.65 31.22 -9.48
N GLN A 266 4.29 30.17 -8.94
CA GLN A 266 5.29 29.37 -9.66
C GLN A 266 4.70 28.09 -10.28
N ASP A 267 3.38 27.92 -10.29
CA ASP A 267 2.72 26.69 -10.74
C ASP A 267 3.19 25.41 -9.99
N GLN A 268 3.58 25.57 -8.72
CA GLN A 268 4.08 24.52 -7.81
C GLN A 268 2.99 24.02 -6.84
N VAL A 269 1.72 24.10 -7.25
CA VAL A 269 0.59 23.44 -6.58
C VAL A 269 0.36 22.08 -7.23
N ILE A 270 0.86 21.03 -6.60
CA ILE A 270 0.89 19.68 -7.16
C ILE A 270 -0.27 18.87 -6.60
N LEU A 271 -1.28 18.59 -7.44
CA LEU A 271 -2.34 17.64 -7.12
C LEU A 271 -1.82 16.20 -7.29
N LEU A 272 -1.60 15.50 -6.19
CA LEU A 272 -1.15 14.12 -6.20
C LEU A 272 -2.29 13.19 -6.66
N ASP A 273 -1.95 12.04 -7.25
CA ASP A 273 -2.96 11.01 -7.51
C ASP A 273 -3.67 10.66 -6.18
N PRO A 274 -4.97 10.94 -6.08
CA PRO A 274 -5.65 10.90 -4.80
C PRO A 274 -5.86 9.46 -4.32
N ALA A 275 -6.16 8.51 -5.22
CA ALA A 275 -6.41 7.13 -4.84
C ALA A 275 -5.10 6.39 -4.50
N ALA A 276 -4.03 6.63 -5.27
CA ALA A 276 -2.70 6.09 -4.98
C ALA A 276 -2.18 6.61 -3.64
N THR A 277 -2.28 7.93 -3.41
CA THR A 277 -1.69 8.57 -2.22
C THR A 277 -2.56 8.41 -0.96
N TYR A 278 -3.89 8.25 -1.07
CA TYR A 278 -4.80 8.15 0.09
C TYR A 278 -5.28 6.73 0.40
N ILE A 279 -5.56 5.92 -0.62
CA ILE A 279 -6.21 4.62 -0.45
C ILE A 279 -5.19 3.49 -0.41
N SER A 280 -4.19 3.52 -1.29
CA SER A 280 -3.18 2.46 -1.46
C SER A 280 -1.75 2.95 -1.15
N ALA A 281 -1.64 3.95 -0.27
CA ALA A 281 -0.35 4.48 0.17
C ALA A 281 0.55 3.34 0.68
N GLY A 282 1.78 3.29 0.18
CA GLY A 282 2.75 2.25 0.55
C GLY A 282 2.56 0.90 -0.15
N GLY A 283 1.60 0.78 -1.06
CA GLY A 283 1.63 -0.27 -2.08
C GLY A 283 2.76 0.02 -3.08
N PHE A 284 3.46 -1.01 -3.57
CA PHE A 284 4.58 -0.82 -4.49
C PHE A 284 4.27 0.06 -5.72
N GLY A 285 3.24 -0.27 -6.49
CA GLY A 285 2.82 0.47 -7.68
C GLY A 285 2.39 1.90 -7.35
N SER A 286 1.56 2.07 -6.32
CA SER A 286 1.11 3.40 -5.89
C SER A 286 2.27 4.26 -5.37
N LEU A 287 3.14 3.70 -4.53
CA LEU A 287 4.30 4.39 -3.97
C LEU A 287 5.25 4.83 -5.08
N THR A 288 5.60 3.94 -6.00
CA THR A 288 6.51 4.25 -7.11
C THR A 288 5.91 5.27 -8.09
N ALA A 289 4.60 5.20 -8.36
CA ALA A 289 3.91 6.20 -9.16
C ALA A 289 3.90 7.59 -8.49
N THR A 290 3.67 7.66 -7.17
CA THR A 290 3.76 8.92 -6.42
C THR A 290 5.19 9.49 -6.44
N LEU A 291 6.21 8.64 -6.29
CA LEU A 291 7.61 9.06 -6.39
C LEU A 291 7.94 9.62 -7.78
N ASP A 292 7.47 8.98 -8.85
CA ASP A 292 7.66 9.46 -10.23
C ASP A 292 6.95 10.80 -10.45
N GLN A 293 5.71 10.94 -9.97
CA GLN A 293 4.94 12.18 -10.09
C GLN A 293 5.65 13.35 -9.40
N LEU A 294 6.12 13.13 -8.16
CA LEU A 294 6.87 14.13 -7.40
C LEU A 294 8.20 14.48 -8.09
N THR A 295 8.93 13.48 -8.58
CA THR A 295 10.21 13.68 -9.28
C THR A 295 10.02 14.51 -10.55
N ALA A 296 8.98 14.22 -11.34
CA ALA A 296 8.64 14.98 -12.53
C ALA A 296 8.31 16.44 -12.18
N ALA A 297 7.43 16.66 -11.19
CA ALA A 297 7.06 18.01 -10.74
C ALA A 297 8.27 18.84 -10.30
N LEU A 298 9.16 18.26 -9.50
CA LEU A 298 10.36 18.94 -8.98
C LEU A 298 11.44 19.15 -10.05
N THR A 299 11.43 18.38 -11.14
CA THR A 299 12.38 18.52 -12.25
C THR A 299 11.89 19.54 -13.28
N ASP A 300 10.61 19.50 -13.63
CA ASP A 300 10.03 20.37 -14.67
C ASP A 300 9.83 21.81 -14.17
N GLY A 301 9.50 22.00 -12.89
CA GLY A 301 9.47 23.32 -12.24
C GLY A 301 10.84 24.01 -12.16
N ALA A 302 11.92 23.35 -12.56
CA ALA A 302 13.28 23.90 -12.56
C ALA A 302 13.62 24.80 -13.74
N GLN A 303 12.79 24.81 -14.78
CA GLN A 303 13.09 25.51 -16.04
C GLN A 303 12.39 26.88 -16.17
N GLY A 304 11.77 27.38 -15.09
CA GLY A 304 11.15 28.71 -15.00
C GLY A 304 12.10 29.79 -14.51
#